data_AF-A0A521KR47-F1
#
_entry.id   AF-A0A521KR47-F1
#
_cell.length_a   1.000
_cell.length_b   1.000
_cell.length_c   1.000
_cell.angle_alpha   90.00
_cell.angle_beta   90.00
_cell.angle_gamma   90.00
#
_symmetry.space_group_name_H-M   'P 1'
#
loop_
_entity.id
_entity.type
_entity.pdbx_description
1 polymer ?
#
loop_
_entity_poly.entity_id
_entity_poly.type
_entity_poly.pdbx_seq_one_letter_code
_entity_poly.pdbx_strand_id
1 'polypeptide(L)'
;MSRSAPSRILALAVCTLLVLGGAAAWWFLRTPVQHAPAIEPPATRPEVQAPAVPSNVELETRPAPKPVASLATTVLWPLRVELELVRPAYLALGADLRPLGADKSARLAGRIGMTDDAPAPRATVRFVAGTNQGRELACDVEGRFGANDLAPGINVVEISGSGISGARREVLLRQGSTAELNLGFGRPAACFGTVIDKEGKPVVGAEARIDFQTALTDEQGVFYLANLCPGRSVIEIHKAGFAAVRQDLGLTAGYTNPVGQLTFKLKLAASLIVSLKGDVGADQPVDVLLLPAESRTERTFPWHRINPIAVRPGSPVRIDDLPPGVVTVRAFRPGALAEAEPNVLLREGEVQSAELTLAPASEIVGRVLLDGKPQAGVPIELQAADGVNATLEYAKRPIWFLESEVMPLLSPARQKAVSDAEGRFVFTSWSAIAPLRYLEARTVDGRYFAHKLVKRDDDKIELHLSPSDDGKGSLRLMLDARTQGLPCELYVNGQPRDPWVLGPDDDLVVDKLVEGIWSAKITYHYEPVYTEAEIDVKGETRRPIDLPQEAIDGHTPEEWKRAGRVYPGS
;
A
#
# COMPACT_ATOMS: atom_id res chain seq x y z
N MET A 1 45.00 22.83 74.31
CA MET A 1 44.30 22.20 75.47
C MET A 1 43.38 23.29 76.02
N SER A 2 42.05 23.20 76.13
CA SER A 2 41.12 22.09 76.27
C SER A 2 39.71 22.53 75.82
N ARG A 3 39.03 21.66 75.05
CA ARG A 3 37.60 21.26 75.06
C ARG A 3 36.63 22.09 75.94
N SER A 4 35.58 22.72 75.40
CA SER A 4 34.28 22.23 74.86
C SER A 4 33.12 22.37 75.86
N ALA A 5 32.05 23.10 75.50
CA ALA A 5 30.64 22.66 75.58
C ALA A 5 29.66 23.75 75.08
N PRO A 6 28.76 23.43 74.13
CA PRO A 6 27.73 24.33 73.56
C PRO A 6 26.30 23.94 74.02
N SER A 7 25.29 24.53 73.36
CA SER A 7 23.89 24.03 73.26
C SER A 7 22.86 24.45 74.32
N ARG A 8 22.39 25.70 74.27
CA ARG A 8 21.01 26.05 74.68
C ARG A 8 20.27 27.02 73.76
N ILE A 9 20.95 27.66 72.80
CA ILE A 9 20.33 28.74 72.00
C ILE A 9 19.81 28.27 70.63
N LEU A 10 20.26 27.11 70.11
CA LEU A 10 19.81 26.60 68.81
C LEU A 10 18.44 25.89 68.84
N ALA A 11 17.99 25.43 70.01
CA ALA A 11 16.72 24.69 70.13
C ALA A 11 15.48 25.61 70.08
N LEU A 12 15.60 26.88 70.48
CA LEU A 12 14.47 27.81 70.51
C LEU A 12 14.18 28.43 69.13
N ALA A 13 15.18 28.56 68.26
CA ALA A 13 15.01 29.12 66.91
C ALA A 13 14.33 28.14 65.92
N VAL A 14 14.45 26.83 66.14
CA VAL A 14 13.88 25.80 65.27
C VAL A 14 12.39 25.55 65.55
N CYS A 15 11.91 25.81 66.78
CA CYS A 15 10.49 25.62 67.11
C CYS A 15 9.58 26.74 66.59
N THR A 16 10.06 27.99 66.48
CA THR A 16 9.25 29.11 65.95
C THR A 16 9.11 29.12 64.43
N LEU A 17 10.01 28.45 63.69
CA LEU A 17 9.89 28.32 62.23
C LEU A 17 8.96 27.18 61.79
N LEU A 18 8.71 26.18 62.64
CA LEU A 18 7.79 25.07 62.33
C LEU A 18 6.31 25.39 62.60
N VAL A 19 6.00 26.37 63.45
CA VAL A 19 4.59 26.78 63.72
C VAL A 19 4.05 27.74 62.65
N LEU A 20 4.91 28.53 61.99
CA LEU A 20 4.50 29.42 60.90
C LEU A 20 4.40 28.69 59.54
N GLY A 21 5.14 27.61 59.33
CA GLY A 21 5.02 26.77 58.12
C GLY A 21 3.78 25.86 58.10
N GLY A 22 3.25 25.47 59.26
CA GLY A 22 2.09 24.59 59.38
C GLY A 22 0.74 25.27 59.14
N ALA A 23 0.62 26.58 59.45
CA ALA A 23 -0.63 27.33 59.26
C ALA A 23 -0.89 27.73 57.79
N ALA A 24 0.16 27.91 56.99
CA ALA A 24 0.02 28.19 55.56
C ALA A 24 -0.41 26.95 54.75
N ALA A 25 0.02 25.75 55.17
CA ALA A 25 -0.35 24.49 54.52
C ALA A 25 -1.80 24.05 54.82
N TRP A 26 -2.40 24.48 55.93
CA TRP A 26 -3.77 24.09 56.31
C TRP A 26 -4.86 24.94 55.66
N TRP A 27 -4.55 26.18 55.23
CA TRP A 27 -5.53 27.05 54.55
C TRP A 27 -5.65 26.73 53.04
N PHE A 28 -4.58 26.31 52.38
CA PHE A 28 -4.61 25.94 50.95
C PHE A 28 -5.35 24.62 50.66
N LEU A 29 -5.67 23.82 51.67
CA LEU A 29 -6.36 22.52 51.51
C LEU A 29 -7.89 22.58 51.70
N ARG A 30 -8.49 23.78 51.86
CA ARG A 30 -9.96 23.93 52.10
C ARG A 30 -10.68 24.98 51.27
N THR A 31 -10.10 25.52 50.21
CA THR A 31 -10.88 26.30 49.25
C THR A 31 -11.76 25.36 48.42
N PRO A 32 -13.10 25.46 48.48
CA PRO A 32 -13.93 24.78 47.49
C PRO A 32 -13.59 25.39 46.13
N VAL A 33 -13.18 24.54 45.18
CA VAL A 33 -13.02 24.94 43.79
C VAL A 33 -14.38 25.47 43.32
N GLN A 34 -14.49 26.79 43.12
CA GLN A 34 -15.58 27.36 42.36
C GLN A 34 -15.58 26.65 41.01
N HIS A 35 -16.66 25.91 40.73
CA HIS A 35 -16.91 25.42 39.39
C HIS A 35 -16.99 26.65 38.49
N ALA A 36 -16.00 26.80 37.61
CA ALA A 36 -16.18 27.59 36.42
C ALA A 36 -17.48 27.12 35.74
N PRO A 37 -18.31 28.02 35.19
CA PRO A 37 -19.45 27.59 34.40
C PRO A 37 -18.92 26.62 33.36
N ALA A 38 -19.59 25.47 33.23
CA ALA A 38 -19.23 24.47 32.26
C ALA A 38 -19.12 25.16 30.91
N ILE A 39 -17.89 25.28 30.41
CA ILE A 39 -17.68 25.52 28.99
C ILE A 39 -18.29 24.27 28.38
N GLU A 40 -19.47 24.44 27.77
CA GLU A 40 -20.04 23.42 26.91
C GLU A 40 -18.91 22.89 26.04
N PRO A 41 -18.68 21.56 26.00
CA PRO A 41 -17.69 21.01 25.11
C PRO A 41 -18.00 21.61 23.73
N PRO A 42 -16.99 22.17 23.02
CA PRO A 42 -17.24 22.70 21.69
C PRO A 42 -17.99 21.60 20.95
N ALA A 43 -19.20 21.93 20.49
CA ALA A 43 -20.12 20.99 19.85
C ALA A 43 -19.26 20.05 19.03
N THR A 44 -19.28 18.76 19.38
CA THR A 44 -18.49 17.72 18.74
C THR A 44 -18.45 18.06 17.27
N ARG A 45 -17.28 18.54 16.83
CA ARG A 45 -17.05 18.82 15.41
C ARG A 45 -17.56 17.58 14.74
N PRO A 46 -18.53 17.65 13.81
CA PRO A 46 -19.05 16.45 13.17
C PRO A 46 -17.82 15.68 12.77
N GLU A 47 -17.71 14.48 13.34
CA GLU A 47 -16.60 13.58 13.11
C GLU A 47 -16.37 13.66 11.62
N VAL A 48 -15.23 14.22 11.20
CA VAL A 48 -14.86 14.14 9.80
C VAL A 48 -14.64 12.66 9.64
N GLN A 49 -15.71 11.95 9.29
CA GLN A 49 -15.67 10.61 8.76
C GLN A 49 -14.49 10.66 7.82
N ALA A 50 -13.48 9.84 8.10
CA ALA A 50 -12.49 9.50 7.10
C ALA A 50 -13.29 9.33 5.80
N PRO A 51 -12.96 10.03 4.69
CA PRO A 51 -13.71 9.89 3.47
C PRO A 51 -13.85 8.40 3.26
N ALA A 52 -15.10 7.92 3.27
CA ALA A 52 -15.38 6.52 3.11
C ALA A 52 -14.58 6.10 1.90
N VAL A 53 -13.59 5.22 2.11
CA VAL A 53 -12.88 4.58 1.01
C VAL A 53 -14.00 4.10 0.11
N PRO A 54 -14.08 4.52 -1.17
CA PRO A 54 -15.14 4.07 -2.03
C PRO A 54 -15.11 2.56 -1.95
N SER A 55 -16.14 2.00 -1.33
CA SER A 55 -16.35 0.58 -1.26
C SER A 55 -16.24 0.14 -2.70
N ASN A 56 -15.27 -0.74 -2.99
CA ASN A 56 -15.15 -1.40 -4.29
C ASN A 56 -16.56 -1.64 -4.78
N VAL A 57 -16.93 -1.08 -5.93
CA VAL A 57 -18.24 -1.24 -6.54
C VAL A 57 -18.56 -2.72 -6.43
N GLU A 58 -19.40 -3.07 -5.47
CA GLU A 58 -19.82 -4.44 -5.29
C GLU A 58 -20.63 -4.70 -6.53
N LEU A 59 -20.04 -5.48 -7.42
CA LEU A 59 -20.68 -5.94 -8.63
C LEU A 59 -21.83 -6.81 -8.16
N GLU A 60 -22.99 -6.19 -7.92
CA GLU A 60 -24.25 -6.89 -7.82
C GLU A 60 -24.47 -7.58 -9.17
N THR A 61 -24.05 -8.84 -9.24
CA THR A 61 -24.68 -9.82 -10.11
C THR A 61 -26.00 -10.18 -9.43
N ARG A 62 -27.13 -9.87 -10.07
CA ARG A 62 -28.42 -10.43 -9.66
C ARG A 62 -29.21 -10.89 -10.88
N PRO A 63 -29.98 -11.99 -10.74
CA PRO A 63 -30.53 -12.53 -9.49
C PRO A 63 -29.61 -13.54 -8.78
N ALA A 64 -29.87 -13.70 -7.48
CA ALA A 64 -29.07 -14.45 -6.52
C ALA A 64 -28.56 -15.81 -7.06
N PRO A 65 -27.31 -16.22 -6.72
CA PRO A 65 -26.91 -17.60 -6.92
C PRO A 65 -27.94 -18.45 -6.18
N LYS A 66 -28.61 -19.34 -6.93
CA LYS A 66 -29.31 -20.45 -6.29
C LYS A 66 -28.30 -21.10 -5.34
N PRO A 67 -28.69 -21.42 -4.09
CA PRO A 67 -27.79 -22.10 -3.17
C PRO A 67 -27.12 -23.27 -3.89
N VAL A 68 -25.80 -23.41 -3.70
CA VAL A 68 -24.89 -24.39 -4.34
C VAL A 68 -25.38 -25.85 -4.22
N ALA A 69 -26.41 -26.12 -3.44
CA ALA A 69 -27.06 -27.42 -3.31
C ALA A 69 -27.93 -27.87 -4.50
N SER A 70 -28.06 -27.12 -5.62
CA SER A 70 -29.00 -27.49 -6.70
C SER A 70 -28.47 -27.58 -8.13
N LEU A 71 -27.15 -27.59 -8.36
CA LEU A 71 -26.55 -27.98 -9.64
C LEU A 71 -25.36 -28.89 -9.37
N ALA A 72 -25.62 -30.14 -8.99
CA ALA A 72 -24.60 -31.18 -8.99
C ALA A 72 -24.13 -31.38 -10.43
N THR A 73 -22.96 -30.82 -10.78
CA THR A 73 -22.33 -31.04 -12.08
C THR A 73 -21.31 -32.15 -11.98
N THR A 74 -21.29 -33.02 -12.98
CA THR A 74 -20.27 -34.07 -13.14
C THR A 74 -19.03 -33.57 -13.88
N VAL A 75 -18.99 -32.30 -14.29
CA VAL A 75 -17.82 -31.67 -14.90
C VAL A 75 -16.74 -31.45 -13.84
N LEU A 76 -15.56 -32.05 -14.03
CA LEU A 76 -14.46 -32.02 -13.05
C LEU A 76 -13.74 -30.67 -13.00
N TRP A 77 -13.51 -30.07 -14.15
CA TRP A 77 -12.62 -28.93 -14.29
C TRP A 77 -13.39 -27.65 -14.64
N PRO A 78 -13.01 -26.51 -14.07
CA PRO A 78 -13.65 -25.26 -14.42
C PRO A 78 -13.20 -24.80 -15.81
N LEU A 79 -14.12 -24.14 -16.52
CA LEU A 79 -13.78 -23.25 -17.62
C LEU A 79 -13.15 -21.99 -17.02
N ARG A 80 -11.85 -21.81 -17.22
CA ARG A 80 -11.11 -20.64 -16.75
C ARG A 80 -11.05 -19.59 -17.85
N VAL A 81 -11.59 -18.41 -17.57
CA VAL A 81 -11.62 -17.23 -18.44
C VAL A 81 -10.70 -16.16 -17.86
N GLU A 82 -9.69 -15.76 -18.63
CA GLU A 82 -8.77 -14.68 -18.29
C GLU A 82 -8.97 -13.52 -19.27
N LEU A 83 -9.37 -12.36 -18.76
CA LEU A 83 -9.54 -11.13 -19.51
C LEU A 83 -8.50 -10.10 -19.06
N GLU A 84 -7.75 -9.53 -20.00
CA GLU A 84 -6.79 -8.46 -19.73
C GLU A 84 -7.12 -7.23 -20.58
N LEU A 85 -7.27 -6.07 -19.95
CA LEU A 85 -7.46 -4.81 -20.65
C LEU A 85 -6.15 -4.40 -21.31
N VAL A 86 -6.12 -4.43 -22.64
CA VAL A 86 -4.95 -4.01 -23.44
C VAL A 86 -4.94 -2.50 -23.57
N ARG A 87 -6.09 -1.90 -23.86
CA ARG A 87 -6.23 -0.44 -24.04
C ARG A 87 -7.67 0.01 -23.85
N PRO A 88 -7.98 0.93 -22.92
CA PRO A 88 -9.33 1.47 -22.81
C PRO A 88 -9.63 2.46 -23.95
N ALA A 89 -10.90 2.52 -24.36
CA ALA A 89 -11.38 3.35 -25.48
C ALA A 89 -11.17 4.85 -25.24
N TYR A 90 -11.29 5.31 -23.98
CA TYR A 90 -11.05 6.71 -23.65
C TYR A 90 -9.59 7.11 -23.91
N LEU A 91 -8.61 6.23 -23.72
CA LEU A 91 -7.19 6.51 -24.00
C LEU A 91 -6.82 6.37 -25.49
N ALA A 92 -7.66 6.86 -26.41
CA ALA A 92 -7.34 6.87 -27.84
C ALA A 92 -6.05 7.68 -28.11
N LEU A 93 -4.92 6.97 -28.23
CA LEU A 93 -3.62 7.52 -28.52
C LEU A 93 -3.39 7.56 -30.03
N GLY A 94 -2.66 8.57 -30.52
CA GLY A 94 -2.00 8.48 -31.82
C GLY A 94 -0.98 7.33 -31.83
N ALA A 95 -0.71 6.75 -33.00
CA ALA A 95 0.08 5.52 -33.18
C ALA A 95 1.50 5.53 -32.55
N ASP A 96 2.04 6.71 -32.21
CA ASP A 96 3.42 6.89 -31.74
C ASP A 96 3.58 7.02 -30.22
N LEU A 97 2.51 6.86 -29.42
CA LEU A 97 2.56 7.07 -27.96
C LEU A 97 2.54 5.74 -27.19
N ARG A 98 3.42 5.61 -26.18
CA ARG A 98 3.35 4.47 -25.24
C ARG A 98 2.02 4.52 -24.47
N PRO A 99 1.27 3.39 -24.39
CA PRO A 99 0.02 3.33 -23.63
C PRO A 99 0.26 3.64 -22.14
N LEU A 100 -0.74 4.24 -21.50
CA LEU A 100 -0.74 4.46 -20.05
C LEU A 100 -0.52 3.12 -19.33
N GLY A 101 0.47 3.07 -18.42
CA GLY A 101 0.79 1.84 -17.70
C GLY A 101 1.71 0.88 -18.46
N ALA A 102 2.45 1.34 -19.47
CA ALA A 102 3.48 0.52 -20.12
C ALA A 102 4.56 -0.02 -19.14
N ASP A 103 4.72 0.65 -17.99
CA ASP A 103 5.57 0.21 -16.88
C ASP A 103 4.90 -0.81 -15.95
N LYS A 104 3.57 -0.94 -16.02
CA LYS A 104 2.75 -1.84 -15.20
C LYS A 104 2.64 -3.23 -15.82
N SER A 105 3.78 -3.93 -15.89
CA SER A 105 3.90 -5.24 -16.54
C SER A 105 4.25 -6.38 -15.59
N ALA A 106 4.40 -6.09 -14.30
CA ALA A 106 4.61 -7.11 -13.29
C ALA A 106 3.26 -7.68 -12.83
N ARG A 107 3.27 -8.95 -12.42
CA ARG A 107 2.07 -9.66 -11.97
C ARG A 107 2.27 -10.17 -10.55
N LEU A 108 1.19 -10.22 -9.79
CA LEU A 108 1.12 -10.85 -8.47
C LEU A 108 -0.04 -11.83 -8.50
N ALA A 109 0.19 -13.05 -8.03
CA ALA A 109 -0.85 -14.03 -7.81
C ALA A 109 -0.62 -14.72 -6.46
N GLY A 110 -1.68 -15.20 -5.84
CA GLY A 110 -1.54 -15.86 -4.55
C GLY A 110 -2.84 -16.36 -3.97
N ARG A 111 -2.70 -17.07 -2.86
CA ARG A 111 -3.83 -17.58 -2.07
C ARG A 111 -3.60 -17.34 -0.59
N ILE A 112 -4.67 -16.97 0.10
CA ILE A 112 -4.73 -16.81 1.56
C ILE A 112 -5.62 -17.91 2.12
N GLY A 113 -5.05 -18.75 2.98
CA GLY A 113 -5.74 -19.89 3.59
C GLY A 113 -5.65 -19.91 5.12
N MET A 114 -6.51 -20.74 5.72
CA MET A 114 -6.54 -21.08 7.14
C MET A 114 -5.92 -22.48 7.37
N THR A 115 -6.37 -23.22 8.38
CA THR A 115 -6.05 -24.66 8.56
C THR A 115 -6.72 -25.50 7.47
N ASP A 116 -6.11 -26.64 7.12
CA ASP A 116 -6.71 -27.72 6.32
C ASP A 116 -7.36 -27.28 4.99
N ASP A 117 -6.63 -26.50 4.19
CA ASP A 117 -7.05 -25.96 2.87
C ASP A 117 -8.31 -25.09 2.88
N ALA A 118 -8.85 -24.77 4.06
CA ALA A 118 -9.98 -23.85 4.19
C ALA A 118 -9.56 -22.46 3.70
N PRO A 119 -10.35 -21.83 2.81
CA PRO A 119 -10.05 -20.49 2.34
C PRO A 119 -10.16 -19.47 3.48
N ALA A 120 -9.41 -18.37 3.37
CA ALA A 120 -9.69 -17.16 4.14
C ALA A 120 -10.51 -16.21 3.26
N PRO A 121 -11.85 -16.39 3.16
CA PRO A 121 -12.66 -15.62 2.25
C PRO A 121 -12.61 -14.13 2.62
N ARG A 122 -12.59 -13.28 1.60
CA ARG A 122 -12.71 -11.81 1.73
C ARG A 122 -11.55 -11.13 2.48
N ALA A 123 -10.37 -11.75 2.53
CA ALA A 123 -9.16 -11.03 2.88
C ALA A 123 -8.83 -9.97 1.80
N THR A 124 -8.07 -8.95 2.18
CA THR A 124 -7.56 -7.91 1.29
C THR A 124 -6.04 -7.87 1.35
N VAL A 125 -5.43 -7.55 0.22
CA VAL A 125 -3.99 -7.32 0.07
C VAL A 125 -3.80 -5.86 -0.34
N ARG A 126 -3.34 -5.04 0.59
CA ARG A 126 -3.16 -3.59 0.39
C ARG A 126 -1.68 -3.25 0.26
N PHE A 127 -1.31 -2.59 -0.83
CA PHE A 127 0.03 -2.06 -1.04
C PHE A 127 0.22 -0.79 -0.20
N VAL A 128 1.05 -0.87 0.84
CA VAL A 128 1.28 0.23 1.78
C VAL A 128 2.55 1.02 1.50
N ALA A 129 3.48 0.44 0.74
CA ALA A 129 4.68 1.13 0.27
C ALA A 129 5.20 0.50 -1.03
N GLY A 130 6.07 1.24 -1.73
CA GLY A 130 6.63 0.84 -3.02
C GLY A 130 5.91 1.50 -4.20
N THR A 131 6.22 1.05 -5.40
CA THR A 131 5.73 1.65 -6.66
C THR A 131 4.22 1.52 -6.85
N ASN A 132 3.57 0.56 -6.17
CA ASN A 132 2.13 0.32 -6.24
C ASN A 132 1.38 0.83 -4.99
N GLN A 133 1.99 1.68 -4.17
CA GLN A 133 1.38 2.19 -2.94
C GLN A 133 -0.03 2.76 -3.16
N GLY A 134 -0.95 2.36 -2.29
CA GLY A 134 -2.37 2.72 -2.32
C GLY A 134 -3.25 1.75 -3.10
N ARG A 135 -2.68 0.78 -3.82
CA ARG A 135 -3.46 -0.26 -4.49
C ARG A 135 -3.98 -1.29 -3.49
N GLU A 136 -5.18 -1.81 -3.73
CA GLU A 136 -5.78 -2.87 -2.93
C GLU A 136 -6.29 -3.99 -3.86
N LEU A 137 -6.08 -5.24 -3.46
CA LEU A 137 -6.58 -6.43 -4.13
C LEU A 137 -7.52 -7.16 -3.18
N ALA A 138 -8.73 -7.47 -3.63
CA ALA A 138 -9.67 -8.30 -2.88
C ALA A 138 -9.44 -9.79 -3.19
N CYS A 139 -9.56 -10.65 -2.19
CA CYS A 139 -9.63 -12.09 -2.37
C CYS A 139 -11.04 -12.55 -2.73
N ASP A 140 -11.12 -13.59 -3.56
CA ASP A 140 -12.37 -14.33 -3.80
C ASP A 140 -12.74 -15.21 -2.58
N VAL A 141 -13.88 -15.90 -2.67
CA VAL A 141 -14.34 -16.86 -1.64
C VAL A 141 -13.39 -18.06 -1.42
N GLU A 142 -12.49 -18.35 -2.35
CA GLU A 142 -11.46 -19.39 -2.22
C GLU A 142 -10.13 -18.85 -1.65
N GLY A 143 -10.09 -17.55 -1.33
CA GLY A 143 -8.92 -16.85 -0.80
C GLY A 143 -7.89 -16.48 -1.87
N ARG A 144 -8.20 -16.64 -3.17
CA ARG A 144 -7.29 -16.31 -4.27
C ARG A 144 -7.31 -14.81 -4.51
N PHE A 145 -6.17 -14.25 -4.89
CA PHE A 145 -6.03 -12.85 -5.31
C PHE A 145 -4.99 -12.73 -6.42
N GLY A 146 -5.07 -11.63 -7.18
CA GLY A 146 -4.05 -11.32 -8.16
C GLY A 146 -4.24 -9.98 -8.85
N ALA A 147 -3.21 -9.59 -9.61
CA ALA A 147 -3.19 -8.45 -10.50
C ALA A 147 -2.11 -8.67 -11.58
N ASN A 148 -2.34 -8.19 -12.79
CA ASN A 148 -1.39 -8.32 -13.91
C ASN A 148 -0.81 -7.00 -14.43
N ASP A 149 -1.21 -5.89 -13.80
CA ASP A 149 -0.91 -4.51 -14.17
C ASP A 149 -0.20 -3.78 -13.02
N LEU A 150 0.84 -4.39 -12.45
CA LEU A 150 1.64 -3.81 -11.36
C LEU A 150 2.96 -3.23 -11.87
N ALA A 151 3.37 -2.11 -11.28
CA ALA A 151 4.70 -1.55 -11.51
C ALA A 151 5.77 -2.42 -10.82
N PRO A 152 6.94 -2.67 -11.44
CA PRO A 152 8.03 -3.42 -10.83
C PRO A 152 8.64 -2.72 -9.61
N GLY A 153 9.37 -3.49 -8.79
CA GLY A 153 10.08 -3.07 -7.60
C GLY A 153 9.67 -3.82 -6.33
N ILE A 154 10.38 -3.56 -5.23
CA ILE A 154 9.96 -4.06 -3.91
C ILE A 154 8.77 -3.25 -3.42
N ASN A 155 7.70 -3.96 -3.13
CA ASN A 155 6.48 -3.42 -2.57
C ASN A 155 6.23 -4.02 -1.20
N VAL A 156 5.61 -3.24 -0.30
CA VAL A 156 5.19 -3.74 1.01
C VAL A 156 3.68 -3.89 0.96
N VAL A 157 3.20 -5.11 1.21
CA VAL A 157 1.77 -5.41 1.26
C VAL A 157 1.35 -5.76 2.68
N GLU A 158 0.17 -5.27 3.05
CA GLU A 158 -0.53 -5.64 4.28
C GLU A 158 -1.71 -6.52 3.92
N ILE A 159 -1.82 -7.63 4.66
CA ILE A 159 -2.87 -8.61 4.52
C ILE A 159 -3.78 -8.49 5.72
N SER A 160 -5.06 -8.25 5.48
CA SER A 160 -6.08 -8.12 6.51
C SER A 160 -7.37 -8.83 6.11
N GLY A 161 -8.13 -9.30 7.09
CA GLY A 161 -9.37 -10.03 6.83
C GLY A 161 -10.01 -10.51 8.12
N SER A 162 -11.28 -10.88 8.06
CA SER A 162 -11.98 -11.43 9.23
C SER A 162 -11.38 -12.80 9.58
N GLY A 163 -10.99 -12.99 10.85
CA GLY A 163 -10.52 -14.27 11.36
C GLY A 163 -9.04 -14.59 11.13
N ILE A 164 -8.25 -13.68 10.55
CA ILE A 164 -6.79 -13.80 10.43
C ILE A 164 -6.08 -12.79 11.33
N SER A 165 -4.88 -13.13 11.82
CA SER A 165 -4.05 -12.22 12.63
C SER A 165 -3.45 -11.06 11.83
N GLY A 166 -3.58 -11.11 10.50
CA GLY A 166 -2.98 -10.18 9.56
C GLY A 166 -1.48 -10.44 9.37
N ALA A 167 -0.94 -9.95 8.26
CA ALA A 167 0.47 -10.10 7.94
C ALA A 167 0.99 -8.89 7.16
N ARG A 168 2.30 -8.62 7.24
CA ARG A 168 2.98 -7.64 6.41
C ARG A 168 4.12 -8.31 5.65
N ARG A 169 4.17 -8.15 4.33
CA ARG A 169 5.12 -8.86 3.46
C ARG A 169 5.80 -7.89 2.51
N GLU A 170 7.09 -8.10 2.30
CA GLU A 170 7.80 -7.49 1.17
C GLU A 170 7.69 -8.43 -0.04
N VAL A 171 7.19 -7.90 -1.15
CA VAL A 171 7.00 -8.62 -2.40
C VAL A 171 7.87 -7.95 -3.47
N LEU A 172 8.74 -8.73 -4.09
CA LEU A 172 9.55 -8.29 -5.22
C LEU A 172 8.79 -8.54 -6.51
N LEU A 173 8.40 -7.47 -7.20
CA LEU A 173 7.74 -7.52 -8.48
C LEU A 173 8.75 -7.24 -9.61
N ARG A 174 8.83 -8.16 -10.58
CA ARG A 174 9.70 -8.04 -11.75
C ARG A 174 8.89 -7.85 -13.02
N GLN A 175 9.41 -7.03 -13.92
CA GLN A 175 8.81 -6.78 -15.23
C GLN A 175 8.56 -8.10 -15.98
N GLY A 176 7.35 -8.28 -16.51
CA GLY A 176 6.95 -9.45 -17.30
C GLY A 176 6.87 -10.76 -16.51
N SER A 177 7.03 -10.72 -15.19
CA SER A 177 7.05 -11.91 -14.32
C SER A 177 5.87 -11.91 -13.35
N THR A 178 5.42 -13.11 -12.99
CA THR A 178 4.46 -13.32 -11.91
C THR A 178 5.19 -13.63 -10.61
N ALA A 179 4.98 -12.81 -9.58
CA ALA A 179 5.35 -13.12 -8.22
C ALA A 179 4.24 -13.92 -7.53
N GLU A 180 4.61 -14.92 -6.73
CA GLU A 180 3.66 -15.71 -5.94
C GLU A 180 3.70 -15.30 -4.47
N LEU A 181 2.53 -15.10 -3.87
CA LEU A 181 2.36 -14.83 -2.45
C LEU A 181 1.29 -15.75 -1.86
N ASN A 182 1.73 -16.85 -1.26
CA ASN A 182 0.85 -17.80 -0.59
C ASN A 182 1.04 -17.71 0.94
N LEU A 183 -0.06 -17.49 1.66
CA LEU A 183 -0.04 -17.30 3.11
C LEU A 183 -1.06 -18.24 3.77
N GLY A 184 -0.63 -18.92 4.83
CA GLY A 184 -1.48 -19.81 5.64
C GLY A 184 -1.50 -19.36 7.09
N PHE A 185 -2.68 -19.08 7.63
CA PHE A 185 -2.87 -18.64 9.02
C PHE A 185 -3.21 -19.78 9.99
N GLY A 186 -3.38 -21.01 9.49
CA GLY A 186 -3.82 -22.14 10.30
C GLY A 186 -2.80 -22.70 11.29
N ARG A 187 -1.50 -22.49 11.05
CA ARG A 187 -0.42 -23.00 11.90
C ARG A 187 0.55 -21.87 12.23
N PRO A 188 0.19 -20.96 13.14
CA PRO A 188 1.00 -19.79 13.44
C PRO A 188 2.41 -20.19 13.93
N ALA A 189 3.38 -19.36 13.61
CA ALA A 189 4.73 -19.45 14.12
C ALA A 189 4.90 -18.58 15.38
N ALA A 190 5.97 -18.80 16.11
CA ALA A 190 6.44 -17.88 17.14
C ALA A 190 7.96 -17.70 17.04
N CYS A 191 8.45 -16.61 17.60
CA CYS A 191 9.83 -16.21 17.48
C CYS A 191 10.39 -15.69 18.81
N PHE A 192 11.51 -16.24 19.25
CA PHE A 192 12.37 -15.62 20.27
C PHE A 192 13.52 -14.88 19.62
N GLY A 193 13.92 -13.74 20.16
CA GLY A 193 15.14 -13.06 19.74
C GLY A 193 15.80 -12.33 20.90
N THR A 194 17.08 -12.02 20.72
CA THR A 194 17.90 -11.29 21.68
C THR A 194 18.43 -10.01 21.04
N VAL A 195 18.33 -8.88 21.73
CA VAL A 195 18.83 -7.59 21.27
C VAL A 195 20.00 -7.15 22.15
N ILE A 196 21.12 -6.84 21.51
CA ILE A 196 22.37 -6.42 22.16
C ILE A 196 22.90 -5.13 21.55
N ASP A 197 23.70 -4.39 22.31
CA ASP A 197 24.40 -3.20 21.83
C ASP A 197 25.73 -3.56 21.12
N LYS A 198 26.51 -2.54 20.78
CA LYS A 198 27.79 -2.70 20.09
C LYS A 198 28.81 -3.49 20.91
N GLU A 199 28.76 -3.32 22.22
CA GLU A 199 29.62 -3.93 23.25
C GLU A 199 29.14 -5.34 23.67
N GLY A 200 27.98 -5.78 23.18
CA GLY A 200 27.40 -7.09 23.48
C GLY A 200 26.55 -7.13 24.76
N LYS A 201 26.21 -5.96 25.33
CA LYS A 201 25.31 -5.89 26.49
C LYS A 201 23.85 -5.96 26.03
N PRO A 202 22.97 -6.60 26.82
CA PRO A 202 21.54 -6.62 26.53
C PRO A 202 20.92 -5.21 26.43
N VAL A 203 20.08 -5.00 25.43
CA VAL A 203 19.30 -3.76 25.29
C VAL A 203 17.90 -4.00 25.83
N VAL A 204 17.58 -3.36 26.96
CA VAL A 204 16.29 -3.49 27.65
C VAL A 204 15.25 -2.53 27.07
N GLY A 205 14.01 -3.03 26.90
CA GLY A 205 12.88 -2.25 26.39
C GLY A 205 13.06 -1.75 24.96
N ALA A 206 13.75 -2.53 24.11
CA ALA A 206 13.71 -2.39 22.66
C ALA A 206 12.41 -3.04 22.14
N GLU A 207 11.72 -2.36 21.22
CA GLU A 207 10.51 -2.87 20.58
C GLU A 207 10.89 -3.72 19.37
N ALA A 208 10.57 -5.01 19.44
CA ALA A 208 10.61 -5.92 18.30
C ALA A 208 9.23 -5.97 17.65
N ARG A 209 9.17 -5.79 16.33
CA ARG A 209 7.95 -5.82 15.53
C ARG A 209 8.08 -6.80 14.37
N ILE A 210 7.10 -7.69 14.25
CA ILE A 210 6.89 -8.56 13.07
C ILE A 210 5.40 -8.50 12.75
N ASP A 211 5.05 -8.31 11.48
CA ASP A 211 3.66 -8.13 11.07
C ASP A 211 3.00 -6.98 11.86
N PHE A 212 1.89 -7.26 12.53
CA PHE A 212 1.19 -6.34 13.43
C PHE A 212 1.45 -6.64 14.92
N GLN A 213 2.35 -7.58 15.21
CA GLN A 213 2.70 -7.98 16.57
C GLN A 213 3.94 -7.22 17.05
N THR A 214 3.93 -6.84 18.33
CA THR A 214 5.03 -6.11 18.98
C THR A 214 5.36 -6.72 20.33
N ALA A 215 6.64 -6.74 20.69
CA ALA A 215 7.12 -7.18 22.00
C ALA A 215 8.27 -6.28 22.46
N LEU A 216 8.37 -6.05 23.76
CA LEU A 216 9.52 -5.36 24.36
C LEU A 216 10.54 -6.36 24.87
N THR A 217 11.83 -6.04 24.76
CA THR A 217 12.89 -6.85 25.34
C THR A 217 12.95 -6.72 26.87
N ASP A 218 13.21 -7.84 27.54
CA ASP A 218 13.38 -7.94 28.99
C ASP A 218 14.78 -7.49 29.45
N GLU A 219 15.10 -7.72 30.73
CA GLU A 219 16.39 -7.40 31.35
C GLU A 219 17.59 -8.16 30.74
N GLN A 220 17.33 -9.31 30.13
CA GLN A 220 18.31 -10.11 29.41
C GLN A 220 18.34 -9.76 27.91
N GLY A 221 17.57 -8.75 27.49
CA GLY A 221 17.47 -8.31 26.09
C GLY A 221 16.65 -9.27 25.23
N VAL A 222 15.90 -10.20 25.82
CA VAL A 222 15.13 -11.23 25.11
C VAL A 222 13.71 -10.74 24.88
N PHE A 223 13.17 -11.01 23.69
CA PHE A 223 11.75 -10.81 23.37
C PHE A 223 11.11 -12.10 22.86
N TYR A 224 9.79 -12.17 22.96
CA TYR A 224 8.97 -13.25 22.42
C TYR A 224 7.78 -12.69 21.63
N LEU A 225 7.63 -13.14 20.40
CA LEU A 225 6.49 -12.83 19.53
C LEU A 225 5.79 -14.14 19.16
N ALA A 226 4.47 -14.20 19.28
CA ALA A 226 3.66 -15.37 18.94
C ALA A 226 2.60 -15.02 17.89
N ASN A 227 1.85 -16.02 17.44
CA ASN A 227 0.74 -15.87 16.48
C ASN A 227 1.17 -15.22 15.15
N LEU A 228 2.41 -15.47 14.73
CA LEU A 228 2.98 -14.91 13.52
C LEU A 228 2.56 -15.72 12.30
N CYS A 229 2.24 -15.03 11.21
CA CYS A 229 1.97 -15.71 9.95
C CYS A 229 3.29 -16.33 9.42
N PRO A 230 3.35 -17.63 9.11
CA PRO A 230 4.53 -18.27 8.55
C PRO A 230 4.97 -17.69 7.19
N GLY A 231 6.15 -18.10 6.73
CA GLY A 231 6.79 -17.66 5.50
C GLY A 231 7.87 -16.61 5.72
N ARG A 232 8.33 -16.00 4.62
CA ARG A 232 9.30 -14.88 4.69
C ARG A 232 8.59 -13.66 5.25
N SER A 233 9.09 -13.14 6.37
CA SER A 233 8.64 -11.91 7.01
C SER A 233 9.81 -10.97 7.26
N VAL A 234 9.52 -9.79 7.78
CA VAL A 234 10.50 -8.78 8.14
C VAL A 234 10.35 -8.48 9.63
N ILE A 235 11.47 -8.53 10.35
CA ILE A 235 11.54 -8.05 11.73
C ILE A 235 12.16 -6.67 11.75
N GLU A 236 11.56 -5.79 12.54
CA GLU A 236 12.06 -4.45 12.83
C GLU A 236 12.30 -4.31 14.33
N ILE A 237 13.50 -3.86 14.71
CA ILE A 237 13.85 -3.56 16.10
C ILE A 237 14.02 -2.05 16.23
N HIS A 238 13.29 -1.44 17.16
CA HIS A 238 13.35 -0.01 17.47
C HIS A 238 13.71 0.22 18.94
N LYS A 239 14.61 1.16 19.18
CA LYS A 239 14.91 1.69 20.52
C LYS A 239 15.39 3.12 20.36
N ALA A 240 14.73 4.06 21.03
CA ALA A 240 15.15 5.47 21.01
C ALA A 240 16.63 5.62 21.38
N GLY A 241 17.38 6.37 20.57
CA GLY A 241 18.83 6.57 20.72
C GLY A 241 19.69 5.51 20.02
N PHE A 242 19.08 4.47 19.46
CA PHE A 242 19.73 3.46 18.63
C PHE A 242 19.19 3.52 17.20
N ALA A 243 20.05 3.19 16.23
CA ALA A 243 19.63 3.04 14.85
C ALA A 243 18.63 1.88 14.75
N ALA A 244 17.45 2.12 14.19
CA ALA A 244 16.50 1.04 13.96
C ALA A 244 17.10 -0.01 13.02
N VAL A 245 16.76 -1.28 13.25
CA VAL A 245 17.26 -2.40 12.44
C VAL A 245 16.10 -3.11 11.77
N ARG A 246 16.25 -3.40 10.48
CA ARG A 246 15.36 -4.25 9.69
C ARG A 246 16.13 -5.48 9.22
N GLN A 247 15.52 -6.66 9.34
CA GLN A 247 16.09 -7.91 8.86
C GLN A 247 15.02 -8.86 8.28
N ASP A 248 15.37 -9.61 7.25
CA ASP A 248 14.52 -10.69 6.73
C ASP A 248 14.53 -11.88 7.70
N LEU A 249 13.35 -12.48 7.93
CA LEU A 249 13.19 -13.64 8.79
C LEU A 249 12.33 -14.71 8.11
N GLY A 250 12.80 -15.96 8.10
CA GLY A 250 12.01 -17.11 7.67
C GLY A 250 11.26 -17.71 8.86
N LEU A 251 9.93 -17.67 8.84
CA LEU A 251 9.07 -18.25 9.87
C LEU A 251 8.50 -19.60 9.42
N THR A 252 8.78 -20.65 10.18
CA THR A 252 8.29 -22.00 9.88
C THR A 252 6.95 -22.26 10.57
N ALA A 253 5.99 -22.82 9.82
CA ALA A 253 4.64 -23.06 10.32
C ALA A 253 4.61 -23.97 11.56
N GLY A 254 3.95 -23.53 12.63
CA GLY A 254 3.86 -24.23 13.91
C GLY A 254 5.20 -24.42 14.64
N TYR A 255 6.25 -23.69 14.26
CA TYR A 255 7.56 -23.77 14.87
C TYR A 255 7.87 -22.52 15.69
N THR A 256 8.57 -22.73 16.80
CA THR A 256 9.16 -21.66 17.62
C THR A 256 10.66 -21.89 17.69
N ASN A 257 11.47 -20.90 17.32
CA ASN A 257 12.92 -21.04 17.43
C ASN A 257 13.37 -21.00 18.90
N PRO A 258 14.45 -21.70 19.27
CA PRO A 258 15.09 -21.55 20.58
C PRO A 258 15.60 -20.12 20.85
N VAL A 259 15.61 -19.74 22.12
CA VAL A 259 16.21 -18.50 22.62
C VAL A 259 17.70 -18.44 22.23
N GLY A 260 18.18 -17.26 21.85
CA GLY A 260 19.58 -17.02 21.49
C GLY A 260 19.96 -17.39 20.04
N GLN A 261 19.11 -18.09 19.29
CA GLN A 261 19.36 -18.39 17.87
C GLN A 261 19.33 -17.12 16.99
N LEU A 262 18.46 -16.16 17.33
CA LEU A 262 18.31 -14.89 16.63
C LEU A 262 18.84 -13.77 17.53
N THR A 263 19.92 -13.11 17.08
CA THR A 263 20.55 -12.00 17.80
C THR A 263 20.62 -10.77 16.92
N PHE A 264 20.10 -9.65 17.42
CA PHE A 264 20.09 -8.35 16.75
C PHE A 264 21.05 -7.39 17.46
N LYS A 265 21.95 -6.79 16.69
CA LYS A 265 22.96 -5.86 17.22
C LYS A 265 22.62 -4.43 16.85
N LEU A 266 22.30 -3.60 17.84
CA LEU A 266 22.01 -2.20 17.65
C LEU A 266 23.27 -1.33 17.71
N LYS A 267 23.30 -0.27 16.91
CA LYS A 267 24.32 0.79 16.91
C LYS A 267 23.68 2.07 17.42
N LEU A 268 24.49 3.03 17.89
CA LEU A 268 23.92 4.33 18.27
C LEU A 268 23.30 5.01 17.04
N ALA A 269 22.18 5.68 17.28
CA ALA A 269 21.48 6.43 16.25
C ALA A 269 22.33 7.61 15.77
N ALA A 270 22.20 7.93 14.48
CA ALA A 270 22.45 9.27 13.99
C ALA A 270 21.14 10.06 13.99
N SER A 271 21.24 11.39 13.95
CA SER A 271 20.09 12.26 13.73
C SER A 271 20.36 13.24 12.60
N LEU A 272 19.31 13.67 11.91
CA LEU A 272 19.38 14.68 10.87
C LEU A 272 18.39 15.80 11.14
N ILE A 273 18.86 17.05 11.14
CA ILE A 273 18.01 18.23 11.14
C ILE A 273 17.89 18.71 9.70
N VAL A 274 16.68 18.70 9.15
CA VAL A 274 16.38 19.24 7.82
C VAL A 274 15.73 20.62 7.97
N SER A 275 16.31 21.63 7.34
CA SER A 275 15.75 22.97 7.23
C SER A 275 15.50 23.36 5.77
N LEU A 276 14.56 24.28 5.57
CA LEU A 276 14.20 24.81 4.26
C LEU A 276 14.54 26.30 4.19
N LYS A 277 15.12 26.70 3.06
CA LYS A 277 15.36 28.08 2.70
C LYS A 277 14.53 28.45 1.47
N GLY A 278 13.82 29.56 1.56
CA GLY A 278 12.86 30.01 0.56
C GLY A 278 11.47 29.42 0.81
N ASP A 279 10.45 30.21 0.47
CA ASP A 279 9.05 29.81 0.53
C ASP A 279 8.40 30.10 -0.83
N VAL A 280 8.61 29.18 -1.75
CA VAL A 280 8.13 29.24 -3.14
C VAL A 280 7.34 27.97 -3.48
N GLY A 281 6.43 28.07 -4.45
CA GLY A 281 5.49 27.00 -4.81
C GLY A 281 4.20 27.03 -3.98
N ALA A 282 3.47 25.92 -3.96
CA ALA A 282 2.16 25.80 -3.31
C ALA A 282 2.23 25.84 -1.77
N ASP A 283 1.21 26.33 -1.07
CA ASP A 283 1.18 26.51 0.41
C ASP A 283 1.15 25.20 1.26
N GLN A 284 1.53 24.07 0.69
CA GLN A 284 1.65 22.80 1.39
C GLN A 284 3.08 22.56 1.92
N PRO A 285 3.26 21.69 2.94
CA PRO A 285 4.58 21.23 3.34
C PRO A 285 5.37 20.64 2.17
N VAL A 286 6.69 20.73 2.26
CA VAL A 286 7.62 20.05 1.36
C VAL A 286 7.73 18.60 1.79
N ASP A 287 7.50 17.69 0.85
CA ASP A 287 7.78 16.27 1.06
C ASP A 287 9.28 16.03 0.87
N VAL A 288 9.96 15.73 1.96
CA VAL A 288 11.39 15.36 1.95
C VAL A 288 11.55 13.85 1.98
N LEU A 289 12.33 13.31 1.05
CA LEU A 289 12.71 11.90 1.04
C LEU A 289 14.19 11.75 1.39
N LEU A 290 14.46 10.85 2.34
CA LEU A 290 15.80 10.36 2.65
C LEU A 290 16.01 9.01 2.01
N LEU A 291 16.95 8.93 1.08
CA LEU A 291 17.31 7.68 0.42
C LEU A 291 18.79 7.37 0.65
N PRO A 292 19.18 6.10 0.80
CA PRO A 292 20.59 5.76 0.89
C PRO A 292 21.30 6.15 -0.42
N ALA A 293 22.46 6.81 -0.30
CA ALA A 293 23.24 7.22 -1.46
C ALA A 293 23.87 6.02 -2.20
N GLU A 294 24.05 4.90 -1.50
CA GLU A 294 24.53 3.64 -2.05
C GLU A 294 23.53 2.52 -1.74
N SER A 295 23.19 1.71 -2.75
CA SER A 295 22.46 0.46 -2.50
C SER A 295 23.37 -0.53 -1.79
N ARG A 296 22.88 -1.11 -0.70
CA ARG A 296 23.51 -2.27 -0.07
C ARG A 296 22.84 -3.54 -0.58
N THR A 297 23.61 -4.62 -0.69
CA THR A 297 23.07 -5.95 -0.98
C THR A 297 22.07 -6.39 0.11
N GLU A 298 22.27 -5.93 1.35
CA GLU A 298 21.37 -6.19 2.48
C GLU A 298 20.73 -4.89 2.98
N ARG A 299 19.41 -4.84 2.91
CA ARG A 299 18.60 -3.74 3.45
C ARG A 299 18.49 -3.88 4.96
N THR A 300 19.07 -2.91 5.66
CA THR A 300 19.20 -2.92 7.13
C THR A 300 18.31 -1.88 7.82
N PHE A 301 17.67 -0.99 7.06
CA PHE A 301 16.79 0.05 7.60
C PHE A 301 15.55 0.23 6.71
N PRO A 302 14.35 0.40 7.28
CA PRO A 302 13.11 0.51 6.51
C PRO A 302 12.83 1.97 6.11
N TRP A 303 13.60 2.52 5.15
CA TRP A 303 13.48 3.93 4.70
C TRP A 303 12.06 4.36 4.34
N HIS A 304 11.26 3.46 3.77
CA HIS A 304 9.86 3.71 3.43
C HIS A 304 8.95 4.01 4.63
N ARG A 305 9.37 3.73 5.87
CA ARG A 305 8.58 4.04 7.08
C ARG A 305 8.74 5.47 7.57
N ILE A 306 9.86 6.12 7.25
CA ILE A 306 10.10 7.52 7.63
C ILE A 306 9.77 8.47 6.48
N ASN A 307 9.73 7.98 5.25
CA ASN A 307 9.44 8.80 4.07
C ASN A 307 7.95 8.77 3.69
N PRO A 308 7.41 9.87 3.13
CA PRO A 308 8.01 11.20 3.07
C PRO A 308 7.95 11.93 4.43
N ILE A 309 8.86 12.89 4.62
CA ILE A 309 8.96 13.72 5.82
C ILE A 309 8.43 15.11 5.47
N ALA A 310 7.34 15.54 6.11
CA ALA A 310 6.77 16.86 5.87
C ALA A 310 7.60 17.95 6.58
N VAL A 311 8.18 18.88 5.81
CA VAL A 311 8.98 20.00 6.33
C VAL A 311 8.36 21.32 5.88
N ARG A 312 8.24 22.31 6.79
CA ARG A 312 7.74 23.66 6.47
C ARG A 312 8.87 24.68 6.46
N PRO A 313 8.86 25.68 5.56
CA PRO A 313 9.78 26.80 5.60
C PRO A 313 9.84 27.45 6.99
N GLY A 314 11.06 27.73 7.47
CA GLY A 314 11.29 28.30 8.81
C GLY A 314 11.07 27.36 9.99
N SER A 315 10.63 26.11 9.77
CA SER A 315 10.42 25.11 10.83
C SER A 315 11.31 23.88 10.59
N PRO A 316 12.56 23.88 11.09
CA PRO A 316 13.45 22.73 10.95
C PRO A 316 12.85 21.47 11.59
N VAL A 317 13.00 20.34 10.93
CA VAL A 317 12.53 19.03 11.42
C VAL A 317 13.72 18.18 11.81
N ARG A 318 13.72 17.66 13.03
CA ARG A 318 14.70 16.69 13.52
C ARG A 318 14.17 15.28 13.28
N ILE A 319 15.03 14.44 12.70
CA ILE A 319 14.75 13.04 12.41
C ILE A 319 15.78 12.22 13.19
N ASP A 320 15.30 11.36 14.08
CA ASP A 320 16.10 10.56 14.99
C ASP A 320 16.17 9.09 14.56
N ASP A 321 16.93 8.29 15.30
CA ASP A 321 17.04 6.83 15.15
C ASP A 321 17.51 6.36 13.76
N LEU A 322 18.22 7.24 13.05
CA LEU A 322 18.72 6.97 11.70
C LEU A 322 19.97 6.07 11.74
N PRO A 323 20.17 5.22 10.73
CA PRO A 323 21.36 4.41 10.62
C PRO A 323 22.55 5.27 10.16
N PRO A 324 23.78 5.00 10.64
CA PRO A 324 24.98 5.60 10.09
C PRO A 324 25.17 5.24 8.60
N GLY A 325 25.58 6.21 7.80
CA GLY A 325 25.75 6.06 6.36
C GLY A 325 25.53 7.37 5.62
N VAL A 326 25.63 7.33 4.29
CA VAL A 326 25.37 8.50 3.44
C VAL A 326 23.93 8.44 2.94
N VAL A 327 23.18 9.52 3.16
CA VAL A 327 21.81 9.68 2.64
C VAL A 327 21.76 10.84 1.65
N THR A 328 21.00 10.68 0.58
CA THR A 328 20.62 11.78 -0.32
C THR A 328 19.30 12.36 0.17
N VAL A 329 19.26 13.68 0.33
CA VAL A 329 18.07 14.42 0.74
C VAL A 329 17.40 15.01 -0.49
N ARG A 330 16.14 14.64 -0.75
CA ARG A 330 15.35 15.11 -1.91
C ARG A 330 14.10 15.82 -1.43
N ALA A 331 13.70 16.88 -2.10
CA ALA A 331 12.55 17.70 -1.72
C ALA A 331 11.56 17.85 -2.89
N PHE A 332 10.28 17.71 -2.58
CA PHE A 332 9.19 17.83 -3.55
C PHE A 332 8.11 18.76 -3.01
N ARG A 333 7.76 19.78 -3.81
CA ARG A 333 6.65 20.69 -3.55
C ARG A 333 6.09 21.16 -4.90
N PRO A 334 4.76 21.12 -5.12
CA PRO A 334 4.18 21.65 -6.34
C PRO A 334 4.62 23.11 -6.57
N GLY A 335 5.05 23.43 -7.79
CA GLY A 335 5.55 24.75 -8.16
C GLY A 335 6.98 25.08 -7.73
N ALA A 336 7.69 24.15 -7.10
CA ALA A 336 9.07 24.37 -6.67
C ALA A 336 9.98 23.15 -6.90
N LEU A 337 11.27 23.43 -7.08
CA LEU A 337 12.34 22.43 -7.18
C LEU A 337 13.42 22.75 -6.15
N ALA A 338 14.05 21.72 -5.59
CA ALA A 338 15.28 21.90 -4.84
C ALA A 338 16.43 22.26 -5.79
N GLU A 339 17.20 23.29 -5.45
CA GLU A 339 18.39 23.69 -6.24
C GLU A 339 19.49 22.62 -6.20
N ALA A 340 19.55 21.85 -5.10
CA ALA A 340 20.48 20.75 -4.91
C ALA A 340 19.86 19.62 -4.07
N GLU A 341 20.40 18.41 -4.26
CA GLU A 341 20.06 17.21 -3.48
C GLU A 341 21.30 16.77 -2.69
N PRO A 342 21.55 17.34 -1.49
CA PRO A 342 22.79 17.10 -0.77
C PRO A 342 22.89 15.64 -0.30
N ASN A 343 24.12 15.12 -0.35
CA ASN A 343 24.50 13.87 0.32
C ASN A 343 25.01 14.21 1.72
N VAL A 344 24.39 13.63 2.75
CA VAL A 344 24.74 13.86 4.15
C VAL A 344 25.31 12.58 4.76
N LEU A 345 26.52 12.68 5.33
CA LEU A 345 27.14 11.58 6.07
C LEU A 345 26.63 11.56 7.50
N LEU A 346 25.70 10.64 7.79
CA LEU A 346 25.20 10.34 9.12
C LEU A 346 26.24 9.53 9.90
N ARG A 347 26.68 10.05 11.04
CA ARG A 347 27.66 9.41 11.93
C ARG A 347 26.99 8.92 13.21
N GLU A 348 27.47 7.77 13.69
CA GLU A 348 26.98 7.12 14.90
C GLU A 348 27.04 8.08 16.11
N GLY A 349 25.90 8.33 16.77
CA GLY A 349 25.78 9.21 17.93
C GLY A 349 25.81 10.72 17.64
N GLU A 350 25.88 11.12 16.37
CA GLU A 350 25.97 12.53 15.98
C GLU A 350 24.68 13.07 15.37
N VAL A 351 24.48 14.38 15.53
CA VAL A 351 23.42 15.14 14.88
C VAL A 351 24.02 15.88 13.69
N GLN A 352 23.53 15.59 12.49
CA GLN A 352 23.88 16.29 11.26
C GLN A 352 22.79 17.27 10.86
N SER A 353 23.10 18.19 9.95
CA SER A 353 22.12 19.13 9.40
C SER A 353 22.18 19.19 7.88
N ALA A 354 21.04 19.45 7.26
CA ALA A 354 20.91 19.70 5.84
C ALA A 354 19.94 20.87 5.62
N GLU A 355 20.38 21.87 4.87
CA GLU A 355 19.53 22.96 4.40
C GLU A 355 19.23 22.75 2.92
N LEU A 356 17.95 22.81 2.57
CA LEU A 356 17.49 22.71 1.18
C LEU A 356 16.97 24.08 0.73
N THR A 357 17.51 24.60 -0.37
CA THR A 357 17.00 25.81 -1.02
C THR A 357 16.00 25.43 -2.10
N LEU A 358 14.81 26.03 -2.07
CA LEU A 358 13.80 25.86 -3.10
C LEU A 358 13.78 27.04 -4.08
N ALA A 359 13.69 26.73 -5.37
CA ALA A 359 13.50 27.69 -6.45
C ALA A 359 12.15 27.46 -7.14
N PRO A 360 11.50 28.52 -7.68
CA PRO A 360 10.29 28.36 -8.48
C PRO A 360 10.50 27.42 -9.66
N ALA A 361 9.49 26.61 -9.97
CA ALA A 361 9.50 25.66 -11.06
C ALA A 361 8.42 25.99 -12.09
N SER A 362 8.56 25.48 -13.30
CA SER A 362 7.48 25.54 -14.28
C SER A 362 6.27 24.76 -13.77
N GLU A 363 5.11 25.41 -13.77
CA GLU A 363 3.85 24.87 -13.30
C GLU A 363 2.94 24.46 -14.45
N ILE A 364 2.07 23.49 -14.16
CA ILE A 364 0.86 23.24 -14.93
C ILE A 364 -0.29 23.75 -14.07
N VAL A 365 -0.96 24.78 -14.54
CA VAL A 365 -2.13 25.37 -13.87
C VAL A 365 -3.37 24.93 -14.63
N GLY A 366 -4.38 24.46 -13.92
CA GLY A 366 -5.62 24.09 -14.59
C GLY A 366 -6.87 24.31 -13.79
N ARG A 367 -8.01 24.02 -14.43
CA ARG A 367 -9.35 24.09 -13.86
C ARG A 367 -10.16 22.85 -14.21
N VAL A 368 -10.95 22.38 -13.26
CA VAL A 368 -11.93 21.31 -13.43
C VAL A 368 -13.32 21.92 -13.57
N LEU A 369 -14.03 21.55 -14.64
CA LEU A 369 -15.33 22.09 -15.01
C LEU A 369 -16.33 20.94 -15.20
N LEU A 370 -17.58 21.13 -14.77
CA LEU A 370 -18.73 20.29 -15.13
C LEU A 370 -19.80 21.22 -15.68
N ASP A 371 -20.26 20.97 -16.92
CA ASP A 371 -21.19 21.85 -17.64
C ASP A 371 -20.75 23.32 -17.63
N GLY A 372 -19.44 23.56 -17.78
CA GLY A 372 -18.82 24.89 -17.76
C GLY A 372 -18.69 25.54 -16.38
N LYS A 373 -19.11 24.88 -15.29
CA LYS A 373 -19.01 25.40 -13.92
C LYS A 373 -17.84 24.78 -13.15
N PRO A 374 -17.07 25.57 -12.37
CA PRO A 374 -15.95 25.06 -11.59
C PRO A 374 -16.39 24.01 -10.56
N GLN A 375 -15.60 22.95 -10.44
CA GLN A 375 -15.86 21.86 -9.49
C GLN A 375 -14.74 21.78 -8.45
N ALA A 376 -15.11 21.95 -7.18
CA ALA A 376 -14.21 21.86 -6.04
C ALA A 376 -14.13 20.43 -5.48
N GLY A 377 -13.03 20.10 -4.82
CA GLY A 377 -12.89 18.82 -4.13
C GLY A 377 -12.72 17.62 -5.05
N VAL A 378 -12.41 17.83 -6.33
CA VAL A 378 -12.19 16.75 -7.30
C VAL A 378 -10.73 16.31 -7.22
N PRO A 379 -10.44 15.04 -6.89
CA PRO A 379 -9.10 14.48 -7.01
C PRO A 379 -8.60 14.53 -8.46
N ILE A 380 -7.39 15.04 -8.64
CA ILE A 380 -6.69 15.08 -9.92
C ILE A 380 -5.34 14.38 -9.77
N GLU A 381 -5.00 13.55 -10.74
CA GLU A 381 -3.75 12.82 -10.78
C GLU A 381 -3.02 13.06 -12.10
N LEU A 382 -1.76 13.49 -12.01
CA LEU A 382 -0.86 13.63 -13.15
C LEU A 382 0.17 12.50 -13.09
N GLN A 383 0.19 11.63 -14.09
CA GLN A 383 1.05 10.45 -14.17
C GLN A 383 1.91 10.47 -15.43
N ALA A 384 3.20 10.16 -15.31
CA ALA A 384 4.02 9.85 -16.48
C ALA A 384 3.50 8.57 -17.17
N ALA A 385 3.71 8.47 -18.48
CA ALA A 385 3.36 7.25 -19.23
C ALA A 385 4.13 6.01 -18.72
N ASP A 386 5.37 6.23 -18.29
CA ASP A 386 6.28 5.25 -17.70
C ASP A 386 6.79 5.84 -16.37
N GLY A 387 6.02 5.62 -15.30
CA GLY A 387 6.29 6.18 -13.98
C GLY A 387 7.56 5.61 -13.35
N VAL A 388 7.84 4.33 -13.61
CA VAL A 388 9.08 3.68 -13.19
C VAL A 388 10.30 4.36 -13.84
N ASN A 389 10.31 4.51 -15.16
CA ASN A 389 11.43 5.15 -15.84
C ASN A 389 11.60 6.61 -15.39
N ALA A 390 10.51 7.39 -15.29
CA ALA A 390 10.57 8.77 -14.82
C ALA A 390 11.14 8.87 -13.39
N THR A 391 10.77 7.92 -12.52
CA THR A 391 11.32 7.83 -11.15
C THR A 391 12.83 7.55 -11.17
N LEU A 392 13.26 6.57 -11.96
CA LEU A 392 14.66 6.15 -12.06
C LEU A 392 15.55 7.22 -12.71
N GLU A 393 15.06 7.86 -13.76
CA GLU A 393 15.74 8.95 -14.46
C GLU A 393 15.99 10.13 -13.52
N TYR A 394 14.96 10.56 -12.79
CA TYR A 394 15.10 11.59 -11.75
C TYR A 394 16.05 11.15 -10.63
N ALA A 395 15.90 9.91 -10.17
CA ALA A 395 16.74 9.38 -9.11
C ALA A 395 18.19 9.18 -9.56
N LYS A 396 18.48 9.25 -10.87
CA LYS A 396 19.76 8.85 -11.49
C LYS A 396 20.14 7.43 -11.06
N ARG A 397 19.14 6.55 -11.04
CA ARG A 397 19.28 5.16 -10.61
C ARG A 397 18.97 4.21 -11.75
N PRO A 398 19.65 3.07 -11.77
CA PRO A 398 19.35 2.00 -12.69
C PRO A 398 18.16 1.15 -12.23
N ILE A 399 17.58 0.33 -13.12
CA ILE A 399 16.38 -0.47 -12.83
C ILE A 399 16.51 -1.44 -11.65
N TRP A 400 17.69 -2.07 -11.47
CA TRP A 400 17.93 -2.99 -10.35
C TRP A 400 17.88 -2.28 -8.98
N PHE A 401 17.95 -0.94 -8.94
CA PHE A 401 17.77 -0.18 -7.72
C PHE A 401 16.38 -0.40 -7.10
N LEU A 402 15.34 -0.63 -7.92
CA LEU A 402 13.99 -0.96 -7.44
C LEU A 402 13.92 -2.34 -6.78
N GLU A 403 14.88 -3.22 -7.05
CA GLU A 403 15.04 -4.49 -6.35
C GLU A 403 15.91 -4.36 -5.08
N SER A 404 16.45 -3.17 -4.80
CA SER A 404 17.36 -2.93 -3.67
C SER A 404 16.74 -2.09 -2.56
N GLU A 405 15.68 -1.34 -2.82
CA GLU A 405 14.95 -0.55 -1.82
C GLU A 405 13.47 -0.44 -2.16
N VAL A 406 12.63 -0.28 -1.12
CA VAL A 406 11.21 0.04 -1.30
C VAL A 406 11.10 1.50 -1.72
N MET A 407 10.90 1.72 -3.01
CA MET A 407 10.84 3.04 -3.62
C MET A 407 9.40 3.42 -3.98
N PRO A 408 8.88 4.57 -3.51
CA PRO A 408 7.64 5.10 -4.06
C PRO A 408 7.87 5.64 -5.47
N LEU A 409 6.79 5.84 -6.22
CA LEU A 409 6.85 6.70 -7.41
C LEU A 409 7.14 8.14 -6.97
N LEU A 410 8.15 8.76 -7.57
CA LEU A 410 8.54 10.14 -7.24
C LEU A 410 7.68 11.15 -7.99
N SER A 411 7.72 12.42 -7.59
CA SER A 411 6.89 13.48 -8.19
C SER A 411 6.98 13.60 -9.73
N PRO A 412 8.13 13.41 -10.39
CA PRO A 412 8.18 13.40 -11.86
C PRO A 412 7.33 12.29 -12.51
N ALA A 413 7.10 11.20 -11.77
CA ALA A 413 6.32 10.06 -12.21
C ALA A 413 4.83 10.18 -11.85
N ARG A 414 4.51 10.71 -10.67
CA ARG A 414 3.14 10.78 -10.16
C ARG A 414 2.96 11.97 -9.21
N GLN A 415 1.95 12.79 -9.48
CA GLN A 415 1.51 13.87 -8.60
C GLN A 415 0.01 13.81 -8.39
N LYS A 416 -0.44 14.24 -7.22
CA LYS A 416 -1.85 14.33 -6.85
C LYS A 416 -2.19 15.73 -6.38
N ALA A 417 -3.37 16.21 -6.76
CA ALA A 417 -3.94 17.47 -6.30
C ALA A 417 -5.44 17.28 -6.07
N VAL A 418 -6.05 18.25 -5.38
CA VAL A 418 -7.50 18.36 -5.24
C VAL A 418 -7.88 19.76 -5.70
N SER A 419 -8.94 19.87 -6.51
CA SER A 419 -9.37 21.18 -6.99
C SER A 419 -9.89 22.08 -5.87
N ASP A 420 -9.54 23.37 -5.92
CA ASP A 420 -10.00 24.38 -4.96
C ASP A 420 -11.46 24.82 -5.22
N ALA A 421 -11.93 25.82 -4.46
CA ALA A 421 -13.29 26.37 -4.58
C ALA A 421 -13.62 26.92 -5.97
N GLU A 422 -12.61 27.37 -6.73
CA GLU A 422 -12.73 27.83 -8.10
C GLU A 422 -12.39 26.74 -9.13
N GLY A 423 -12.30 25.50 -8.69
CA GLY A 423 -11.96 24.34 -9.50
C GLY A 423 -10.50 24.28 -9.92
N ARG A 424 -9.61 25.13 -9.38
CA ARG A 424 -8.21 25.23 -9.81
C ARG A 424 -7.34 24.16 -9.21
N PHE A 425 -6.30 23.77 -9.93
CA PHE A 425 -5.24 22.88 -9.48
C PHE A 425 -3.88 23.30 -10.03
N VAL A 426 -2.81 22.89 -9.36
CA VAL A 426 -1.42 23.17 -9.75
C VAL A 426 -0.58 21.91 -9.61
N PHE A 427 0.26 21.65 -10.62
CA PHE A 427 1.32 20.63 -10.57
C PHE A 427 2.65 21.23 -10.98
N THR A 428 3.77 20.63 -10.55
CA THR A 428 5.07 20.91 -11.16
C THR A 428 5.14 20.20 -12.52
N SER A 429 5.61 20.89 -13.56
CA SER A 429 5.55 20.38 -14.94
C SER A 429 6.40 19.13 -15.17
N TRP A 430 7.65 19.11 -14.67
CA TRP A 430 8.62 18.02 -14.87
C TRP A 430 8.80 17.58 -16.34
N SER A 431 8.51 18.45 -17.30
CA SER A 431 8.44 18.09 -18.73
C SER A 431 9.76 17.69 -19.37
N ALA A 432 10.89 17.99 -18.71
CA ALA A 432 12.21 17.52 -19.11
C ALA A 432 12.45 16.02 -18.85
N ILE A 433 11.78 15.45 -17.83
CA ILE A 433 11.90 14.05 -17.41
C ILE A 433 10.75 13.22 -17.99
N ALA A 434 9.52 13.74 -17.85
CA ALA A 434 8.32 13.13 -18.39
C ALA A 434 7.70 14.09 -19.41
N PRO A 435 8.10 14.06 -20.70
CA PRO A 435 7.55 14.97 -21.71
C PRO A 435 6.09 14.68 -22.04
N LEU A 436 5.63 13.45 -21.77
CA LEU A 436 4.28 12.98 -21.99
C LEU A 436 3.69 12.45 -20.67
N ARG A 437 2.61 13.08 -20.21
CA ARG A 437 1.91 12.69 -18.98
C ARG A 437 0.41 12.58 -19.23
N TYR A 438 -0.25 11.74 -18.45
CA TYR A 438 -1.69 11.59 -18.41
C TYR A 438 -2.22 12.30 -17.19
N LEU A 439 -3.20 13.18 -17.43
CA LEU A 439 -3.89 13.90 -16.40
C LEU A 439 -5.30 13.33 -16.31
N GLU A 440 -5.68 12.85 -15.12
CA GLU A 440 -7.00 12.31 -14.84
C GLU A 440 -7.64 13.09 -13.70
N ALA A 441 -8.91 13.44 -13.83
CA ALA A 441 -9.72 13.94 -12.73
C ALA A 441 -10.97 13.08 -12.60
N ARG A 442 -11.29 12.63 -11.39
CA ARG A 442 -12.42 11.75 -11.13
C ARG A 442 -13.14 12.21 -9.88
N THR A 443 -14.47 12.34 -9.94
CA THR A 443 -15.26 12.69 -8.75
C THR A 443 -15.20 11.57 -7.72
N VAL A 444 -15.33 11.91 -6.43
CA VAL A 444 -15.24 10.93 -5.33
C VAL A 444 -16.31 9.84 -5.44
N ASP A 445 -17.48 10.16 -6.01
CA ASP A 445 -18.56 9.21 -6.28
C ASP A 445 -18.36 8.38 -7.57
N GLY A 446 -17.27 8.62 -8.31
CA GLY A 446 -16.93 7.93 -9.55
C GLY A 446 -17.85 8.22 -10.73
N ARG A 447 -18.85 9.11 -10.58
CA ARG A 447 -19.86 9.34 -11.63
C ARG A 447 -19.34 10.15 -12.79
N TYR A 448 -18.37 11.03 -12.55
CA TYR A 448 -17.80 11.89 -13.57
C TYR A 448 -16.28 11.74 -13.60
N PHE A 449 -15.74 11.82 -14.80
CA PHE A 449 -14.31 11.78 -15.04
C PHE A 449 -13.92 12.71 -16.18
N ALA A 450 -12.67 13.12 -16.19
CA ALA A 450 -12.02 13.79 -17.31
C ALA A 450 -10.60 13.25 -17.42
N HIS A 451 -10.10 13.20 -18.63
CA HIS A 451 -8.73 12.79 -18.90
C HIS A 451 -8.13 13.70 -19.98
N LYS A 452 -6.82 13.92 -19.92
CA LYS A 452 -6.11 14.69 -20.93
C LYS A 452 -4.67 14.23 -21.04
N LEU A 453 -4.17 14.19 -22.27
CA LEU A 453 -2.75 14.02 -22.54
C LEU A 453 -2.04 15.38 -22.40
N VAL A 454 -1.01 15.43 -21.55
CA VAL A 454 -0.23 16.65 -21.24
C VAL A 454 1.14 16.55 -21.90
N LYS A 455 1.35 17.42 -22.89
CA LYS A 455 2.59 17.57 -23.65
C LYS A 455 3.54 18.55 -22.99
N ARG A 456 4.78 18.60 -23.47
CA ARG A 456 5.88 19.35 -22.86
C ARG A 456 5.55 20.80 -22.55
N ASP A 457 4.83 21.46 -23.46
CA ASP A 457 4.55 22.90 -23.44
C ASP A 457 3.14 23.23 -22.95
N ASP A 458 2.37 22.23 -22.52
CA ASP A 458 1.04 22.45 -21.93
C ASP A 458 1.20 22.99 -20.50
N ASP A 459 0.93 24.27 -20.30
CA ASP A 459 1.03 24.98 -19.01
C ASP A 459 -0.34 25.38 -18.44
N LYS A 460 -1.37 25.49 -19.29
CA LYS A 460 -2.75 25.82 -18.94
C LYS A 460 -3.72 24.75 -19.40
N ILE A 461 -4.49 24.19 -18.48
CA ILE A 461 -5.37 23.06 -18.76
C ILE A 461 -6.78 23.28 -18.23
N GLU A 462 -7.78 23.07 -19.09
CA GLU A 462 -9.15 22.84 -18.66
C GLU A 462 -9.48 21.34 -18.78
N LEU A 463 -10.02 20.79 -17.70
CA LEU A 463 -10.58 19.43 -17.64
C LEU A 463 -12.09 19.56 -17.58
N HIS A 464 -12.77 19.06 -18.59
CA HIS A 464 -14.22 19.04 -18.68
C HIS A 464 -14.70 17.65 -18.28
N LEU A 465 -15.34 17.56 -17.12
CA LEU A 465 -15.90 16.33 -16.58
C LEU A 465 -17.07 15.86 -17.45
N SER A 466 -17.05 14.58 -17.78
CA SER A 466 -18.12 13.86 -18.48
C SER A 466 -18.59 12.67 -17.64
N PRO A 467 -19.83 12.17 -17.83
CA PRO A 467 -20.28 10.95 -17.18
C PRO A 467 -19.31 9.80 -17.44
N SER A 468 -19.05 8.99 -16.42
CA SER A 468 -18.15 7.83 -16.54
C SER A 468 -18.69 6.77 -17.50
N ASP A 469 -17.80 6.25 -18.34
CA ASP A 469 -18.04 5.08 -19.18
C ASP A 469 -17.50 3.78 -18.54
N ASP A 470 -16.93 3.87 -17.33
CA ASP A 470 -16.44 2.72 -16.58
C ASP A 470 -17.60 1.74 -16.35
N GLY A 471 -17.45 0.54 -16.92
CA GLY A 471 -18.41 -0.53 -16.74
C GLY A 471 -19.64 -0.50 -17.66
N LYS A 472 -19.56 0.16 -18.82
CA LYS A 472 -20.61 0.07 -19.86
C LYS A 472 -20.40 -1.08 -20.86
N GLY A 473 -19.18 -1.62 -20.94
CA GLY A 473 -18.86 -2.77 -21.79
C GLY A 473 -19.32 -4.09 -21.19
N SER A 474 -19.71 -5.03 -22.05
CA SER A 474 -20.06 -6.40 -21.73
C SER A 474 -19.49 -7.35 -22.79
N LEU A 475 -18.91 -8.46 -22.34
CA LEU A 475 -18.44 -9.55 -23.20
C LEU A 475 -19.28 -10.79 -22.93
N ARG A 476 -20.03 -11.23 -23.94
CA ARG A 476 -20.83 -12.46 -23.94
C ARG A 476 -20.10 -13.55 -24.71
N LEU A 477 -19.73 -14.61 -24.00
CA LEU A 477 -19.20 -15.84 -24.57
C LEU A 477 -20.38 -16.78 -24.82
N MET A 478 -20.71 -16.98 -26.10
CA MET A 478 -21.74 -17.89 -26.54
C MET A 478 -21.16 -19.30 -26.50
N LEU A 479 -21.61 -20.09 -25.54
CA LEU A 479 -21.09 -21.43 -25.31
C LEU A 479 -22.00 -22.47 -25.96
N ASP A 480 -21.45 -23.61 -26.38
CA ASP A 480 -22.25 -24.75 -26.85
C ASP A 480 -23.31 -25.17 -25.82
N ALA A 481 -24.43 -25.70 -26.29
CA ALA A 481 -25.44 -26.28 -25.41
C ALA A 481 -24.85 -27.46 -24.62
N ARG A 482 -25.09 -27.51 -23.32
CA ARG A 482 -24.51 -28.52 -22.42
C ARG A 482 -25.60 -29.37 -21.79
N THR A 483 -25.23 -30.58 -21.36
CA THR A 483 -26.12 -31.44 -20.57
C THR A 483 -25.88 -31.30 -19.07
N GLN A 484 -24.77 -30.66 -18.69
CA GLN A 484 -24.34 -30.42 -17.31
C GLN A 484 -24.13 -28.92 -17.05
N GLY A 485 -24.21 -28.52 -15.78
CA GLY A 485 -23.73 -27.20 -15.38
C GLY A 485 -22.22 -27.10 -15.54
N LEU A 486 -21.69 -25.94 -15.89
CA LEU A 486 -20.26 -25.74 -16.14
C LEU A 486 -19.63 -24.93 -15.00
N PRO A 487 -18.72 -25.49 -14.19
CA PRO A 487 -17.95 -24.69 -13.25
C PRO A 487 -17.12 -23.65 -14.00
N CYS A 488 -17.10 -22.42 -13.51
CA CYS A 488 -16.42 -21.29 -14.16
C CYS A 488 -15.52 -20.55 -13.16
N GLU A 489 -14.34 -20.17 -13.65
CA GLU A 489 -13.42 -19.26 -12.98
C GLU A 489 -13.15 -18.06 -13.88
N LEU A 490 -13.28 -16.85 -13.34
CA LEU A 490 -13.06 -15.62 -14.10
C LEU A 490 -11.97 -14.78 -13.44
N TYR A 491 -11.00 -14.37 -14.26
CA TYR A 491 -9.96 -13.41 -13.89
C TYR A 491 -10.10 -12.18 -14.77
N VAL A 492 -10.26 -11.00 -14.17
CA VAL A 492 -10.28 -9.72 -14.89
C VAL A 492 -9.08 -8.91 -14.43
N ASN A 493 -8.15 -8.61 -15.34
CA ASN A 493 -6.86 -7.99 -15.03
C ASN A 493 -6.09 -8.74 -13.93
N GLY A 494 -6.10 -10.07 -14.00
CA GLY A 494 -5.47 -10.96 -13.01
C GLY A 494 -6.20 -11.05 -11.66
N GLN A 495 -7.26 -10.26 -11.43
CA GLN A 495 -8.06 -10.34 -10.22
C GLN A 495 -9.13 -11.44 -10.35
N PRO A 496 -9.14 -12.46 -9.48
CA PRO A 496 -10.15 -13.51 -9.51
C PRO A 496 -11.52 -12.99 -9.07
N ARG A 497 -12.56 -13.59 -9.63
CA ARG A 497 -13.96 -13.49 -9.18
C ARG A 497 -14.36 -14.75 -8.43
N ASP A 498 -15.42 -14.64 -7.63
CA ASP A 498 -16.00 -15.80 -6.95
C ASP A 498 -16.39 -16.86 -8.00
N PRO A 499 -15.91 -18.11 -7.85
CA PRO A 499 -16.27 -19.19 -8.77
C PRO A 499 -17.76 -19.49 -8.67
N TRP A 500 -18.33 -19.91 -9.79
CA TRP A 500 -19.75 -20.27 -9.89
C TRP A 500 -19.96 -21.43 -10.85
N VAL A 501 -21.18 -21.98 -10.87
CA VAL A 501 -21.60 -22.97 -11.86
C VAL A 501 -22.59 -22.32 -12.80
N LEU A 502 -22.25 -22.28 -14.08
CA LEU A 502 -23.09 -21.77 -15.15
C LEU A 502 -24.14 -22.83 -15.53
N GLY A 503 -25.39 -22.42 -15.78
CA GLY A 503 -26.45 -23.35 -16.19
C GLY A 503 -26.17 -23.98 -17.56
N PRO A 504 -26.78 -25.13 -17.90
CA PRO A 504 -26.48 -25.85 -19.14
C PRO A 504 -26.80 -25.08 -20.44
N ASP A 505 -27.80 -24.20 -20.38
CA ASP A 505 -28.27 -23.38 -21.52
C ASP A 505 -27.83 -21.90 -21.44
N ASP A 506 -27.06 -21.53 -20.41
CA ASP A 506 -26.69 -20.14 -20.17
C ASP A 506 -25.38 -19.77 -20.92
N ASP A 507 -25.31 -18.57 -21.48
CA ASP A 507 -24.05 -17.98 -21.93
C ASP A 507 -23.25 -17.44 -20.74
N LEU A 508 -21.93 -17.38 -20.88
CA LEU A 508 -21.09 -16.67 -19.92
C LEU A 508 -21.04 -15.18 -20.28
N VAL A 509 -21.56 -14.33 -19.40
CA VAL A 509 -21.55 -12.88 -19.58
C VAL A 509 -20.62 -12.22 -18.57
N VAL A 510 -19.68 -11.42 -19.04
CA VAL A 510 -18.84 -10.56 -18.21
C VAL A 510 -19.23 -9.11 -18.41
N ASP A 511 -20.00 -8.59 -17.47
CA ASP A 511 -20.47 -7.20 -17.47
C ASP A 511 -19.50 -6.24 -16.76
N LYS A 512 -19.80 -4.95 -16.89
CA LYS A 512 -19.07 -3.84 -16.28
C LYS A 512 -17.58 -3.84 -16.65
N LEU A 513 -17.28 -4.21 -17.88
CA LEU A 513 -15.98 -3.99 -18.50
C LEU A 513 -15.86 -2.53 -18.91
N VAL A 514 -14.64 -1.99 -18.78
CA VAL A 514 -14.28 -0.73 -19.43
C VAL A 514 -14.30 -0.97 -20.93
N GLU A 515 -14.96 -0.09 -21.69
CA GLU A 515 -14.93 -0.19 -23.16
C GLU A 515 -13.49 -0.02 -23.68
N GLY A 516 -13.12 -0.78 -24.69
CA GLY A 516 -11.76 -0.78 -25.25
C GLY A 516 -11.31 -2.13 -25.78
N ILE A 517 -10.01 -2.25 -26.03
CA ILE A 517 -9.37 -3.47 -26.50
C ILE A 517 -9.02 -4.35 -25.31
N TRP A 518 -9.53 -5.58 -25.31
CA TRP A 518 -9.26 -6.62 -24.35
C TRP A 518 -8.57 -7.82 -25.01
N SER A 519 -7.73 -8.53 -24.28
CA SER A 519 -7.33 -9.89 -24.65
C SER A 519 -8.15 -10.88 -23.84
N ALA A 520 -8.48 -12.02 -24.45
CA ALA A 520 -9.15 -13.13 -23.79
C ALA A 520 -8.36 -14.42 -23.99
N LYS A 521 -8.14 -15.14 -22.89
CA LYS A 521 -7.62 -16.50 -22.91
C LYS A 521 -8.56 -17.40 -22.11
N ILE A 522 -9.11 -18.41 -22.76
CA ILE A 522 -10.04 -19.36 -22.15
C ILE A 522 -9.39 -20.72 -22.18
N THR A 523 -9.34 -21.37 -21.02
CA THR A 523 -8.72 -22.68 -20.85
C THR A 523 -9.67 -23.63 -20.16
N TYR A 524 -9.61 -24.89 -20.56
CA TYR A 524 -10.29 -26.00 -19.91
C TYR A 524 -9.28 -27.11 -19.68
N HIS A 525 -9.13 -27.56 -18.43
CA HIS A 525 -8.14 -28.57 -18.05
C HIS A 525 -6.72 -28.29 -18.57
N TYR A 526 -6.26 -27.04 -18.42
CA TYR A 526 -4.96 -26.52 -18.90
C TYR A 526 -4.80 -26.42 -20.43
N GLU A 527 -5.78 -26.86 -21.21
CA GLU A 527 -5.77 -26.73 -22.67
C GLU A 527 -6.47 -25.43 -23.10
N PRO A 528 -5.88 -24.66 -24.03
CA PRO A 528 -6.51 -23.46 -24.56
C PRO A 528 -7.70 -23.84 -25.45
N VAL A 529 -8.88 -23.35 -25.07
CA VAL A 529 -10.13 -23.50 -25.83
C VAL A 529 -10.32 -22.29 -26.76
N TYR A 530 -9.95 -21.11 -26.29
CA TYR A 530 -10.06 -19.87 -27.06
C TYR A 530 -8.93 -18.91 -26.69
N THR A 531 -8.40 -18.19 -27.67
CA THR A 531 -7.45 -17.10 -27.43
C THR A 531 -7.62 -16.02 -28.49
N GLU A 532 -7.89 -14.80 -28.05
CA GLU A 532 -7.96 -13.62 -28.92
C GLU A 532 -7.16 -12.48 -28.26
N ALA A 533 -6.21 -11.91 -29.00
CA ALA A 533 -5.34 -10.87 -28.46
C ALA A 533 -6.00 -9.50 -28.41
N GLU A 534 -6.97 -9.24 -29.30
CA GLU A 534 -7.62 -7.94 -29.46
C GLU A 534 -9.12 -8.11 -29.71
N ILE A 535 -9.92 -7.92 -28.66
CA ILE A 535 -11.38 -7.85 -28.67
C ILE A 535 -11.76 -6.39 -28.43
N ASP A 536 -12.39 -5.76 -29.42
CA ASP A 536 -13.01 -4.45 -29.22
C ASP A 536 -14.34 -4.62 -28.46
N VAL A 537 -14.32 -4.29 -27.17
CA VAL A 537 -15.49 -4.33 -26.28
C VAL A 537 -16.15 -2.95 -26.29
N LYS A 538 -17.32 -2.86 -26.92
CA LYS A 538 -18.14 -1.65 -26.99
C LYS A 538 -19.62 -2.01 -26.88
N GLY A 539 -20.31 -1.53 -25.85
CA GLY A 539 -21.62 -2.07 -25.48
C GLY A 539 -21.55 -3.58 -25.21
N GLU A 540 -22.37 -4.39 -25.89
CA GLU A 540 -22.30 -5.86 -25.81
C GLU A 540 -21.52 -6.44 -27.01
N THR A 541 -20.37 -7.04 -26.73
CA THR A 541 -19.57 -7.80 -27.71
C THR A 541 -19.79 -9.29 -27.50
N ARG A 542 -19.97 -10.04 -28.60
CA ARG A 542 -20.24 -11.49 -28.56
C ARG A 542 -19.10 -12.30 -29.18
N ARG A 543 -18.79 -13.47 -28.62
CA ARG A 543 -17.84 -14.44 -29.17
C ARG A 543 -18.36 -15.88 -29.02
N PRO A 544 -18.40 -16.68 -30.11
CA PRO A 544 -18.68 -18.11 -30.00
C PRO A 544 -17.47 -18.84 -29.42
N ILE A 545 -17.71 -19.79 -28.52
CA ILE A 545 -16.70 -20.63 -27.89
C ILE A 545 -17.10 -22.10 -28.05
N ASP A 546 -16.29 -22.84 -28.80
CA ASP A 546 -16.46 -24.28 -28.98
C ASP A 546 -15.92 -25.00 -27.74
N LEU A 547 -16.76 -25.77 -27.05
CA LEU A 547 -16.36 -26.47 -25.83
C LEU A 547 -15.87 -27.90 -26.11
N PRO A 548 -14.89 -28.41 -25.35
CA PRO A 548 -14.52 -29.82 -25.40
C PRO A 548 -15.68 -30.69 -24.89
N GLN A 549 -15.78 -31.92 -25.37
CA GLN A 549 -16.91 -32.81 -25.10
C GLN A 549 -17.11 -33.06 -23.60
N GLU A 550 -16.03 -33.13 -22.81
CA GLU A 550 -16.07 -33.35 -21.37
C GLU A 550 -16.67 -32.16 -20.61
N ALA A 551 -16.61 -30.94 -21.16
CA ALA A 551 -17.27 -29.76 -20.61
C ALA A 551 -18.78 -29.72 -20.94
N ILE A 552 -19.19 -30.45 -21.99
CA ILE A 552 -20.58 -30.56 -22.45
C ILE A 552 -21.33 -31.68 -21.70
N ASP A 553 -20.71 -32.86 -21.63
CA ASP A 553 -21.34 -34.09 -21.11
C ASP A 553 -20.99 -34.40 -19.65
N GLY A 554 -19.90 -33.82 -19.15
CA GLY A 554 -19.33 -34.14 -17.84
C GLY A 554 -18.52 -35.45 -17.83
N HIS A 555 -18.12 -35.88 -16.64
CA HIS A 555 -17.20 -37.01 -16.45
C HIS A 555 -17.85 -38.19 -15.72
N THR A 556 -17.29 -39.38 -15.90
CA THR A 556 -17.80 -40.62 -15.27
C THR A 556 -17.36 -40.75 -13.80
N PRO A 557 -18.03 -41.59 -12.98
CA PRO A 557 -17.60 -41.89 -11.62
C PRO A 557 -16.15 -42.43 -11.53
N GLU A 558 -15.72 -43.24 -12.49
CA GLU A 558 -14.34 -43.74 -12.54
C GLU A 558 -13.32 -42.62 -12.75
N GLU A 559 -13.67 -41.59 -13.51
CA GLU A 559 -12.83 -40.41 -13.77
C GLU A 559 -12.73 -39.52 -12.53
N TRP A 560 -13.84 -39.32 -11.83
CA TRP A 560 -13.84 -38.65 -10.52
C TRP A 560 -12.98 -39.37 -9.49
N LYS A 561 -13.09 -40.70 -9.44
CA LYS A 561 -12.24 -41.53 -8.58
C LYS A 561 -10.76 -41.43 -8.97
N ARG A 562 -10.44 -41.43 -10.26
CA ARG A 562 -9.07 -41.21 -10.76
C ARG A 562 -8.54 -39.81 -10.40
N ALA A 563 -9.41 -38.80 -10.37
CA ALA A 563 -9.10 -37.44 -9.95
C ALA A 563 -9.06 -37.26 -8.42
N GLY A 564 -9.30 -38.32 -7.64
CA GLY A 564 -9.31 -38.26 -6.16
C GLY A 564 -10.49 -37.50 -5.57
N ARG A 565 -11.59 -37.34 -6.33
CA ARG A 565 -12.80 -36.61 -5.90
C ARG A 565 -13.98 -37.56 -5.71
N VAL A 566 -14.94 -37.17 -4.86
CA VAL A 566 -16.19 -37.90 -4.62
C VAL A 566 -17.21 -37.53 -5.69
N TYR A 567 -17.79 -38.52 -6.35
CA TYR A 567 -18.76 -38.28 -7.42
C TYR A 567 -20.01 -37.56 -6.88
N PRO A 568 -20.55 -36.56 -7.58
CA PRO A 568 -21.75 -35.86 -7.11
C PRO A 568 -22.95 -36.79 -7.02
N GLY A 569 -23.60 -36.84 -5.86
CA GLY A 569 -24.79 -37.67 -5.62
C GLY A 569 -24.52 -39.14 -5.26
N SER A 570 -23.26 -39.53 -5.03
CA SER A 570 -22.87 -40.85 -4.50
C SER A 570 -22.90 -40.95 -2.99
#